data_AF-A0A6N9AFG4-F1
#
_entry.id   AF-A0A6N9AFG4-F1
#
_cell.length_a   1.000
_cell.length_b   1.000
_cell.length_c   1.000
_cell.angle_alpha   90.00
_cell.angle_beta   90.00
_cell.angle_gamma   90.00
#
_symmetry.space_group_name_H-M   'P 1'
#
loop_
_entity.id
_entity.type
_entity.pdbx_description
1 polymer ?
#
loop_
_entity_poly.entity_id
_entity_poly.type
_entity_poly.pdbx_seq_one_letter_code
_entity_poly.pdbx_strand_id
1 'polypeptide(L)'
;MSRQWTEPGMAFKELSFSRYCSILWRRKLLIRARRPVKNRGQATSDAGGDDLPSLVLAIEEPELYQHPSRQRHMSSVLYELAIGAVPGVAKRTQVIYTTHAPLFVGLDRVDHIRLLRKRSHQLAHPPTTVVQATSLAQVAEELWRISGRNGEKYTADTLRPRMQVLLTPWMNEGFFADVVVLVEGEGDRSALLAVGELEGHDLESMGVCIVPCGGKQNLDRPTVVFRELGIPTYVIWDNDKDSNDARPEDNKYLLRLVRSREQEQDWPVGVWDTHAALDGNLERVLEREISKEVFKALLSDRQKEFGMKKKQARKNPFILGSIINDAMAEGRRSRTLSCIVNAVVRLIPRTETEAESSNGRSST
;
A
#
# COMPACT_ATOMS: atom_id res chain seq x y z
N MET A 1 -42.82 12.68 -41.67
CA MET A 1 -42.27 11.33 -41.44
C MET A 1 -41.22 11.42 -40.35
N SER A 2 -41.64 11.25 -39.10
CA SER A 2 -40.78 11.18 -37.92
C SER A 2 -41.13 9.88 -37.21
N ARG A 3 -40.20 8.92 -37.19
CA ARG A 3 -40.35 7.69 -36.40
C ARG A 3 -39.44 7.75 -35.19
N GLN A 4 -40.08 7.43 -34.07
CA GLN A 4 -39.55 7.28 -32.73
C GLN A 4 -38.47 6.20 -32.67
N TRP A 5 -37.45 6.44 -31.86
CA TRP A 5 -36.73 5.39 -31.15
C TRP A 5 -37.02 5.60 -29.67
N THR A 6 -37.67 4.62 -29.07
CA THR A 6 -37.92 4.50 -27.63
C THR A 6 -36.82 3.64 -27.00
N GLU A 7 -36.16 4.14 -25.96
CA GLU A 7 -35.52 3.31 -24.93
C GLU A 7 -36.00 3.74 -23.53
N PRO A 8 -36.30 2.80 -22.62
CA PRO A 8 -36.74 3.10 -21.26
C PRO A 8 -35.61 3.03 -20.23
N GLY A 9 -35.57 4.02 -19.33
CA GLY A 9 -35.22 3.82 -17.91
C GLY A 9 -33.75 3.66 -17.54
N MET A 10 -32.97 4.74 -17.55
CA MET A 10 -31.80 4.87 -16.67
C MET A 10 -32.10 5.89 -15.58
N ALA A 11 -32.40 5.39 -14.39
CA ALA A 11 -32.43 6.21 -13.18
C ALA A 11 -30.99 6.65 -12.86
N PHE A 12 -30.62 7.86 -13.27
CA PHE A 12 -29.48 8.57 -12.69
C PHE A 12 -29.81 8.78 -11.20
N LYS A 13 -29.29 7.90 -10.34
CA LYS A 13 -29.21 8.19 -8.90
C LYS A 13 -28.28 9.38 -8.76
N GLU A 14 -28.82 10.51 -8.32
CA GLU A 14 -28.06 11.64 -7.79
C GLU A 14 -27.13 11.12 -6.68
N LEU A 15 -25.87 10.85 -7.04
CA LEU A 15 -24.79 10.74 -6.09
C LEU A 15 -24.55 12.15 -5.55
N SER A 16 -25.09 12.43 -4.36
CA SER A 16 -25.01 13.75 -3.74
C SER A 16 -23.55 14.22 -3.70
N PHE A 17 -23.32 15.42 -4.21
CA PHE A 17 -22.04 16.15 -4.22
C PHE A 17 -21.36 16.20 -2.83
N SER A 18 -22.13 16.07 -1.75
CA SER A 18 -21.65 15.98 -0.36
C SER A 18 -20.82 14.72 -0.07
N ARG A 19 -21.04 13.60 -0.76
CA ARG A 19 -20.25 12.37 -0.57
C ARG A 19 -18.80 12.58 -1.03
N TYR A 20 -18.59 13.25 -2.15
CA TYR A 20 -17.25 13.55 -2.69
C TYR A 20 -16.45 14.48 -1.78
N CYS A 21 -17.04 15.58 -1.29
CA CYS A 21 -16.35 16.49 -0.39
C CYS A 21 -15.96 15.81 0.94
N SER A 22 -16.76 14.90 1.47
CA SER A 22 -16.42 14.18 2.70
C SER A 22 -15.33 13.11 2.53
N ILE A 23 -15.10 12.63 1.31
CA ILE A 23 -14.01 11.69 0.97
C ILE A 23 -12.68 12.44 0.85
N LEU A 24 -12.69 13.63 0.23
CA LEU A 24 -11.52 14.50 0.06
C LEU A 24 -10.87 14.93 1.39
N TRP A 25 -11.63 15.03 2.48
CA TRP A 25 -11.13 15.55 3.77
C TRP A 25 -10.60 14.50 4.77
N ARG A 26 -10.52 13.21 4.41
CA ARG A 26 -10.28 12.16 5.43
C ARG A 26 -8.82 11.89 5.76
N ARG A 27 -7.87 12.20 4.87
CA ARG A 27 -6.48 11.71 4.96
C ARG A 27 -5.49 12.79 4.57
N LYS A 28 -4.93 13.48 5.57
CA LYS A 28 -3.91 14.50 5.37
C LYS A 28 -2.61 14.00 5.99
N LEU A 29 -1.57 13.87 5.18
CA LEU A 29 -0.23 13.56 5.67
C LEU A 29 0.45 14.87 6.02
N LEU A 30 0.91 14.99 7.26
CA LEU A 30 1.74 16.11 7.68
C LEU A 30 3.20 15.66 7.64
N ILE A 31 4.00 16.29 6.78
CA ILE A 31 5.43 16.02 6.72
C ILE A 31 6.19 17.10 7.49
N ARG A 32 7.06 16.66 8.40
CA ARG A 32 7.97 17.52 9.17
C ARG A 32 9.41 17.16 8.83
N ALA A 33 10.06 18.00 8.02
CA ALA A 33 11.48 17.88 7.74
C ALA A 33 12.29 18.70 8.77
N ARG A 34 13.25 18.06 9.44
CA ARG A 34 14.15 18.69 10.41
C ARG A 34 15.53 18.04 10.31
N ARG A 35 16.58 18.83 10.49
CA ARG A 35 17.95 18.33 10.66
C ARG A 35 18.03 17.38 11.88
N PRO A 36 18.70 16.21 11.79
CA PRO A 36 18.98 15.39 12.96
C PRO A 36 19.86 16.19 13.93
N VAL A 37 19.42 16.27 15.18
CA VAL A 37 20.16 16.99 16.24
C VAL A 37 21.36 16.14 16.62
N LYS A 38 22.58 16.54 16.23
CA LYS A 38 23.81 16.02 16.85
C LYS A 38 23.83 16.47 18.32
N ASN A 39 24.09 15.55 19.24
CA ASN A 39 24.28 15.85 20.66
C ASN A 39 25.32 16.97 20.81
N ARG A 40 24.95 17.97 21.61
CA ARG A 40 25.66 19.23 21.79
C ARG A 40 26.91 18.98 22.65
N GLY A 41 28.02 18.64 22.00
CA GLY A 41 29.35 18.59 22.59
C GLY A 41 30.17 19.80 22.13
N GLN A 42 30.55 20.64 23.10
CA GLN A 42 31.53 21.74 23.08
C GLN A 42 31.26 22.92 22.13
N ALA A 43 31.00 24.07 22.77
CA ALA A 43 31.02 25.38 22.17
C ALA A 43 32.48 25.80 21.90
N THR A 44 32.81 26.08 20.65
CA THR A 44 33.94 26.92 20.28
C THR A 44 33.37 28.23 19.73
N SER A 45 33.87 29.33 20.29
CA SER A 45 33.52 30.70 19.95
C SER A 45 34.18 31.11 18.64
N ASP A 46 33.42 31.09 17.55
CA ASP A 46 33.77 31.83 16.33
C ASP A 46 32.85 33.06 16.24
N ALA A 47 33.47 34.21 16.45
CA ALA A 47 32.90 35.53 16.23
C ALA A 47 32.89 35.85 14.72
N GLY A 48 31.76 36.36 14.22
CA GLY A 48 31.67 36.96 12.87
C GLY A 48 30.78 36.25 11.84
N GLY A 49 29.80 35.42 12.26
CA GLY A 49 28.88 34.77 11.33
C GLY A 49 27.48 35.38 11.38
N ASP A 50 27.07 36.02 10.29
CA ASP A 50 25.70 36.49 10.00
C ASP A 50 24.64 35.60 10.70
N ASP A 51 23.93 36.18 11.68
CA ASP A 51 22.95 35.49 12.52
C ASP A 51 21.64 35.34 11.74
N LEU A 52 21.72 34.53 10.67
CA LEU A 52 20.59 34.30 9.79
C LEU A 52 19.41 33.75 10.61
N PRO A 53 18.22 34.36 10.51
CA PRO A 53 17.08 34.04 11.36
C PRO A 53 16.66 32.57 11.20
N SER A 54 16.08 31.99 12.24
CA SER A 54 15.44 30.68 12.13
C SER A 54 14.13 30.83 11.36
N LEU A 55 13.92 30.02 10.32
CA LEU A 55 12.75 30.07 9.44
C LEU A 55 11.88 28.84 9.67
N VAL A 56 10.57 29.05 9.83
CA VAL A 56 9.57 27.98 9.78
C VAL A 56 8.67 28.23 8.57
N LEU A 57 8.65 27.28 7.65
CA LEU A 57 7.82 27.30 6.46
C LEU A 57 6.68 26.29 6.63
N ALA A 58 5.45 26.77 6.66
CA ALA A 58 4.24 25.94 6.72
C ALA A 58 3.48 26.05 5.40
N ILE A 59 3.33 24.94 4.67
CA ILE A 59 2.70 24.93 3.34
C ILE A 59 1.53 23.95 3.33
N GLU A 60 0.38 24.42 2.86
CA GLU A 60 -0.75 23.54 2.56
C GLU A 60 -0.67 23.11 1.09
N GLU A 61 -0.63 21.80 0.85
CA GLU A 61 -0.75 21.17 -0.47
C GLU A 61 0.20 21.78 -1.53
N PRO A 62 1.53 21.69 -1.30
CA PRO A 62 2.53 22.24 -2.23
C PRO A 62 2.44 21.68 -3.67
N GLU A 63 1.75 20.56 -3.85
CA GLU A 63 1.46 19.92 -5.14
C GLU A 63 0.35 20.61 -5.96
N LEU A 64 -0.46 21.50 -5.35
CA LEU A 64 -1.65 22.05 -5.99
C LEU A 64 -1.25 22.79 -7.29
N TYR A 65 -1.93 22.45 -8.39
CA TYR A 65 -1.67 22.96 -9.74
C TYR A 65 -0.28 22.65 -10.33
N GLN A 66 0.47 21.70 -9.76
CA GLN A 66 1.79 21.30 -10.27
C GLN A 66 1.74 20.01 -11.10
N HIS A 67 2.47 20.01 -12.21
CA HIS A 67 2.75 18.80 -12.99
C HIS A 67 3.62 17.81 -12.16
N PRO A 68 3.48 16.48 -12.32
CA PRO A 68 4.24 15.48 -11.55
C PRO A 68 5.77 15.69 -11.50
N SER A 69 6.39 16.16 -12.59
CA SER A 69 7.83 16.48 -12.58
C SER A 69 8.18 17.64 -11.63
N ARG A 70 7.32 18.67 -11.56
CA ARG A 70 7.48 19.82 -10.67
C ARG A 70 7.20 19.45 -9.22
N GLN A 71 6.23 18.55 -8.98
CA GLN A 71 5.96 18.01 -7.64
C GLN A 71 7.21 17.32 -7.06
N ARG A 72 7.86 16.45 -7.85
CA ARG A 72 9.11 15.79 -7.43
C ARG A 72 10.21 16.80 -7.12
N HIS A 73 10.41 17.77 -8.01
CA HIS A 73 11.42 18.80 -7.81
C HIS A 73 11.12 19.65 -6.56
N MET A 74 9.88 20.07 -6.36
CA MET A 74 9.43 20.79 -5.17
C MET A 74 9.70 19.98 -3.89
N SER A 75 9.33 18.69 -3.87
CA SER A 75 9.61 17.82 -2.73
C SER A 75 11.10 17.77 -2.40
N SER A 76 11.98 17.69 -3.41
CA SER A 76 13.43 17.71 -3.22
C SER A 76 13.91 19.05 -2.66
N VAL A 77 13.46 20.17 -3.24
CA VAL A 77 13.85 21.52 -2.77
C VAL A 77 13.42 21.76 -1.33
N LEU A 78 12.17 21.42 -0.98
CA LEU A 78 11.68 21.55 0.40
C LEU A 78 12.50 20.70 1.39
N TYR A 79 12.93 19.51 0.97
CA TYR A 79 13.80 18.66 1.77
C TYR A 79 15.22 19.26 1.92
N GLU A 80 15.83 19.72 0.83
CA GLU A 80 17.15 20.37 0.82
C GLU A 80 17.20 21.63 1.69
N LEU A 81 16.13 22.44 1.64
CA LEU A 81 15.96 23.60 2.51
C LEU A 81 15.95 23.18 3.99
N ALA A 82 15.22 22.12 4.34
CA ALA A 82 15.09 21.66 5.72
C ALA A 82 16.39 21.06 6.31
N ILE A 83 17.24 20.45 5.47
CA ILE A 83 18.55 19.93 5.91
C ILE A 83 19.66 20.99 5.86
N GLY A 84 19.36 22.19 5.34
CA GLY A 84 20.30 23.30 5.22
C GLY A 84 21.34 23.09 4.12
N ALA A 85 20.99 22.36 3.06
CA ALA A 85 21.86 22.13 1.91
C ALA A 85 21.83 23.28 0.89
N VAL A 86 20.88 24.22 1.02
CA VAL A 86 20.73 25.36 0.10
C VAL A 86 21.59 26.54 0.55
N PRO A 87 22.58 26.99 -0.24
CA PRO A 87 23.41 28.15 0.08
C PRO A 87 22.58 29.44 0.15
N GLY A 88 22.92 30.35 1.08
CA GLY A 88 22.29 31.67 1.18
C GLY A 88 20.92 31.70 1.88
N VAL A 89 20.43 30.56 2.37
CA VAL A 89 19.17 30.47 3.14
C VAL A 89 19.49 30.36 4.64
N ALA A 90 18.53 30.76 5.48
CA ALA A 90 18.54 30.58 6.93
C ALA A 90 19.21 29.28 7.38
N LYS A 91 20.23 29.37 8.26
CA LYS A 91 21.00 28.23 8.81
C LYS A 91 20.10 27.17 9.48
N ARG A 92 18.88 27.54 9.88
CA ARG A 92 17.87 26.68 10.51
C ARG A 92 16.51 26.90 9.87
N THR A 93 16.22 26.16 8.81
CA THR A 93 14.90 26.12 8.18
C THR A 93 14.16 24.86 8.60
N GLN A 94 12.93 25.01 9.10
CA GLN A 94 12.01 23.90 9.33
C GLN A 94 10.89 23.99 8.30
N VAL A 95 10.64 22.90 7.58
CA VAL A 95 9.53 22.81 6.64
C VAL A 95 8.48 21.87 7.21
N ILE A 96 7.25 22.35 7.27
CA ILE A 96 6.05 21.60 7.61
C ILE A 96 5.10 21.73 6.43
N TYR A 97 4.62 20.63 5.89
CA TYR A 97 3.61 20.71 4.85
C TYR A 97 2.60 19.58 4.94
N THR A 98 1.42 19.82 4.39
CA THR A 98 0.40 18.80 4.23
C THR A 98 0.26 18.39 2.79
N THR A 99 0.05 17.11 2.51
CA THR A 99 -0.02 16.60 1.14
C THR A 99 -1.05 15.47 0.99
N HIS A 100 -1.63 15.41 -0.20
CA HIS A 100 -2.41 14.30 -0.76
C HIS A 100 -1.66 13.60 -1.91
N ALA A 101 -0.47 14.10 -2.30
CA ALA A 101 0.30 13.57 -3.41
C ALA A 101 1.30 12.48 -2.98
N PRO A 102 1.23 11.26 -3.57
CA PRO A 102 2.21 10.20 -3.36
C PRO A 102 3.66 10.60 -3.67
N LEU A 103 3.88 11.61 -4.50
CA LEU A 103 5.21 12.05 -4.89
C LEU A 103 5.95 12.84 -3.80
N PHE A 104 5.28 13.26 -2.73
CA PHE A 104 5.89 13.97 -1.59
C PHE A 104 6.24 13.05 -0.41
N VAL A 105 5.65 11.85 -0.36
CA VAL A 105 5.91 10.85 0.70
C VAL A 105 6.90 9.79 0.21
N GLY A 106 7.49 9.04 1.13
CA GLY A 106 8.43 7.96 0.79
C GLY A 106 8.84 7.14 2.00
N LEU A 107 9.01 5.83 1.81
CA LEU A 107 9.46 4.90 2.86
C LEU A 107 10.85 5.27 3.41
N ASP A 108 11.74 5.81 2.55
CA ASP A 108 13.09 6.24 2.89
C ASP A 108 13.15 7.45 3.83
N ARG A 109 12.01 8.12 4.01
CA ARG A 109 11.84 9.36 4.78
C ARG A 109 10.70 9.25 5.79
N VAL A 110 10.39 8.04 6.24
CA VAL A 110 9.27 7.79 7.17
C VAL A 110 9.39 8.58 8.48
N ASP A 111 10.62 8.91 8.92
CA ASP A 111 10.87 9.76 10.10
C ASP A 111 10.18 11.14 10.02
N HIS A 112 9.95 11.62 8.79
CA HIS A 112 9.31 12.90 8.51
C HIS A 112 7.81 12.80 8.38
N ILE A 113 7.24 11.59 8.28
CA ILE A 113 5.81 11.39 8.03
C ILE A 113 5.03 11.40 9.35
N ARG A 114 3.95 12.18 9.40
CA ARG A 114 2.91 12.10 10.43
C ARG A 114 1.58 11.84 9.74
N LEU A 115 0.97 10.70 10.06
CA LEU A 115 -0.32 10.31 9.52
C LEU A 115 -1.42 10.77 10.48
N LEU A 116 -2.28 11.68 10.00
CA LEU A 116 -3.41 12.19 10.77
C LEU A 116 -4.69 11.48 10.30
N ARG A 117 -5.41 10.86 11.23
CA ARG A 117 -6.67 10.16 10.96
C ARG A 117 -7.72 10.51 12.00
N LYS A 118 -8.97 10.72 11.55
CA LYS A 118 -10.12 10.82 12.46
C LYS A 118 -10.51 9.42 12.93
N ARG A 119 -10.68 9.24 14.23
CA ARG A 119 -11.22 8.03 14.85
C ARG A 119 -12.48 8.40 15.62
N SER A 120 -13.57 7.70 15.31
CA SER A 120 -14.76 7.71 16.14
C SER A 120 -14.61 6.57 17.15
N HIS A 121 -14.65 6.90 18.43
CA HIS A 121 -14.56 5.91 19.50
C HIS A 121 -15.96 5.49 20.00
N GLN A 122 -16.97 6.35 19.83
CA GLN A 122 -18.36 6.15 20.25
C GLN A 122 -19.30 7.05 19.43
N LEU A 123 -20.50 6.56 19.09
CA LEU A 123 -21.53 7.30 18.33
C LEU A 123 -21.92 8.66 18.96
N ALA A 124 -21.74 8.83 20.27
CA ALA A 124 -22.15 10.02 21.01
C ALA A 124 -21.06 11.10 21.13
N HIS A 125 -19.84 10.85 20.67
CA HIS A 125 -18.72 11.79 20.81
C HIS A 125 -18.19 12.26 19.45
N PRO A 126 -17.75 13.53 19.35
CA PRO A 126 -17.13 14.01 18.13
C PRO A 126 -15.87 13.18 17.83
N PRO A 127 -15.59 12.90 16.54
CA PRO A 127 -14.41 12.14 16.15
C PRO A 127 -13.13 12.88 16.58
N THR A 128 -12.18 12.13 17.13
CA THR A 128 -10.88 12.65 17.56
C THR A 128 -9.83 12.44 16.48
N THR A 129 -8.87 13.36 16.37
CA THR A 129 -7.73 13.21 15.45
C THR A 129 -6.62 12.44 16.15
N VAL A 130 -6.31 11.24 15.64
CA VAL A 130 -5.16 10.44 16.06
C VAL A 130 -4.00 10.76 15.13
N VAL A 131 -2.82 10.98 15.71
CA VAL A 131 -1.57 11.19 14.99
C VAL A 131 -0.69 9.97 15.16
N GLN A 132 -0.28 9.36 14.05
CA GLN A 132 0.62 8.21 14.03
C GLN A 132 1.93 8.60 13.34
N ALA A 133 3.03 8.06 13.86
CA ALA A 133 4.37 8.37 13.40
C ALA A 133 5.27 7.17 13.68
N THR A 134 6.30 7.01 12.84
CA THR A 134 7.40 6.09 13.10
C THR A 134 8.73 6.71 12.64
N SER A 135 9.81 5.98 12.80
CA SER A 135 11.18 6.32 12.41
C SER A 135 11.87 5.12 11.78
N LEU A 136 12.87 5.35 10.93
CA LEU A 136 13.66 4.26 10.36
C LEU A 136 14.35 3.43 11.44
N ALA A 137 14.67 4.02 12.59
CA ALA A 137 15.26 3.31 13.72
C ALA A 137 14.27 2.31 14.37
N GLN A 138 12.99 2.69 14.51
CA GLN A 138 11.94 1.80 15.02
C GLN A 138 11.67 0.67 14.04
N VAL A 139 11.57 0.98 12.74
CA VAL A 139 11.42 -0.02 11.68
C VAL A 139 12.58 -1.01 11.69
N ALA A 140 13.82 -0.52 11.81
CA ALA A 140 15.00 -1.37 11.86
C ALA A 140 15.05 -2.26 13.11
N GLU A 141 14.62 -1.76 14.27
CA GLU A 141 14.46 -2.55 15.49
C GLU A 141 13.44 -3.68 15.30
N GLU A 142 12.27 -3.38 14.74
CA GLU A 142 11.22 -4.37 14.54
C GLU A 142 11.66 -5.44 13.54
N LEU A 143 12.32 -5.08 12.43
CA LEU A 143 12.88 -6.04 11.47
C LEU A 143 13.93 -6.95 12.13
N TRP A 144 14.82 -6.39 12.94
CA TRP A 144 15.83 -7.17 13.68
C TRP A 144 15.19 -8.08 14.74
N ARG A 145 14.10 -7.65 15.38
CA ARG A 145 13.33 -8.50 16.30
C ARG A 145 12.69 -9.67 15.55
N ILE A 146 12.11 -9.44 14.38
CA ILE A 146 11.47 -10.48 13.55
C ILE A 146 12.49 -11.50 13.04
N SER A 147 13.71 -11.08 12.73
CA SER A 147 14.80 -12.00 12.36
C SER A 147 15.29 -12.88 13.52
N GLY A 148 14.69 -12.77 14.71
CA GLY A 148 15.13 -13.45 15.92
C GLY A 148 16.39 -12.82 16.53
N ARG A 149 16.67 -11.55 16.20
CA ARG A 149 17.91 -10.83 16.54
C ARG A 149 19.17 -11.50 15.98
N ASN A 150 19.00 -12.26 14.92
CA ASN A 150 20.09 -12.89 14.21
C ASN A 150 20.68 -11.90 13.19
N GLY A 151 22.01 -11.88 13.11
CA GLY A 151 22.76 -11.03 12.18
C GLY A 151 22.91 -9.58 12.63
N GLU A 152 23.54 -8.78 11.77
CA GLU A 152 23.76 -7.36 12.02
C GLU A 152 22.44 -6.59 12.00
N LYS A 153 22.23 -5.80 13.06
CA LYS A 153 21.08 -4.91 13.16
C LYS A 153 21.26 -3.74 12.20
N TYR A 154 20.24 -3.48 11.38
CA TYR A 154 20.23 -2.27 10.57
C TYR A 154 20.15 -1.01 11.46
N THR A 155 20.88 0.02 11.06
CA THR A 155 20.69 1.38 11.56
C THR A 155 19.79 2.13 10.59
N ALA A 156 19.30 3.30 10.99
CA ALA A 156 18.53 4.16 10.08
C ALA A 156 19.30 4.43 8.76
N ASP A 157 20.61 4.63 8.84
CA ASP A 157 21.45 4.92 7.68
C ASP A 157 21.71 3.70 6.80
N THR A 158 21.79 2.48 7.36
CA THR A 158 21.96 1.25 6.55
C THR A 158 20.65 0.72 6.00
N LEU A 159 19.51 1.07 6.63
CA LEU A 159 18.18 0.72 6.13
C LEU A 159 17.73 1.64 5.00
N ARG A 160 18.05 2.94 5.05
CA ARG A 160 17.58 3.94 4.07
C ARG A 160 17.82 3.56 2.60
N PRO A 161 19.02 3.11 2.16
CA PRO A 161 19.23 2.70 0.77
C PRO A 161 18.34 1.53 0.34
N ARG A 162 18.02 0.62 1.25
CA ARG A 162 17.10 -0.50 1.00
C ARG A 162 15.65 -0.06 0.88
N MET A 163 15.27 1.07 1.50
CA MET A 163 13.96 1.68 1.30
C MET A 163 13.84 2.32 -0.08
N GLN A 164 14.93 2.94 -0.56
CA GLN A 164 14.93 3.69 -1.82
C GLN A 164 14.58 2.83 -3.04
N VAL A 165 14.98 1.56 -3.03
CA VAL A 165 14.66 0.59 -4.10
C VAL A 165 13.15 0.33 -4.18
N LEU A 166 12.41 0.55 -3.10
CA LEU A 166 10.96 0.33 -3.02
C LEU A 166 10.15 1.59 -3.32
N LEU A 167 10.80 2.72 -3.63
CA LEU A 167 10.11 4.00 -3.89
C LEU A 167 9.48 4.03 -5.27
N THR A 168 8.32 3.39 -5.39
CA THR A 168 7.42 3.57 -6.52
C THR A 168 6.28 4.51 -6.12
N PRO A 169 5.68 5.26 -7.07
CA PRO A 169 4.45 6.01 -6.79
C PRO A 169 3.37 5.13 -6.16
N TRP A 170 3.30 3.87 -6.59
CA TRP A 170 2.36 2.89 -6.07
C TRP A 170 2.58 2.55 -4.59
N MET A 171 3.84 2.30 -4.21
CA MET A 171 4.19 2.08 -2.80
C MET A 171 3.78 3.29 -1.96
N ASN A 172 3.96 4.48 -2.50
CA ASN A 172 3.61 5.72 -1.82
C ASN A 172 2.09 5.96 -1.73
N GLU A 173 1.29 5.44 -2.66
CA GLU A 173 -0.18 5.45 -2.55
C GLU A 173 -0.66 4.69 -1.31
N GLY A 174 0.09 3.68 -0.86
CA GLY A 174 -0.23 2.92 0.35
C GLY A 174 -0.36 3.78 1.62
N PHE A 175 0.34 4.91 1.71
CA PHE A 175 0.18 5.84 2.84
C PHE A 175 -1.22 6.48 2.90
N PHE A 176 -1.91 6.54 1.76
CA PHE A 176 -3.24 7.12 1.61
C PHE A 176 -4.35 6.04 1.59
N ALA A 177 -4.04 4.76 1.70
CA ALA A 177 -5.00 3.67 1.61
C ALA A 177 -5.73 3.34 2.94
N ASP A 178 -7.00 2.95 2.86
CA ASP A 178 -7.77 2.36 3.97
C ASP A 178 -7.23 1.00 4.37
N VAL A 179 -6.85 0.19 3.39
CA VAL A 179 -6.13 -1.07 3.58
C VAL A 179 -5.01 -1.15 2.56
N VAL A 180 -3.83 -1.59 2.98
CA VAL A 180 -2.73 -1.94 2.07
C VAL A 180 -2.65 -3.45 1.93
N VAL A 181 -2.60 -3.95 0.71
CA VAL A 181 -2.34 -5.36 0.42
C VAL A 181 -0.98 -5.47 -0.24
N LEU A 182 -0.03 -6.13 0.42
CA LEU A 182 1.33 -6.30 -0.10
C LEU A 182 1.42 -7.65 -0.80
N VAL A 183 1.81 -7.64 -2.06
CA VAL A 183 1.98 -8.83 -2.89
C VAL A 183 3.37 -8.89 -3.49
N GLU A 184 3.81 -10.06 -3.95
CA GLU A 184 5.14 -10.22 -4.53
C GLU A 184 5.28 -9.49 -5.87
N GLY A 185 4.28 -9.55 -6.74
CA GLY A 185 4.37 -8.96 -8.07
C GLY A 185 3.05 -8.51 -8.69
N GLU A 186 3.16 -7.96 -9.90
CA GLU A 186 2.05 -7.40 -10.67
C GLU A 186 1.00 -8.44 -11.04
N GLY A 187 1.40 -9.70 -11.22
CA GLY A 187 0.49 -10.81 -11.50
C GLY A 187 -0.51 -11.03 -10.36
N ASP A 188 -0.03 -11.06 -9.11
CA ASP A 188 -0.85 -11.19 -7.91
C ASP A 188 -1.85 -10.06 -7.78
N ARG A 189 -1.37 -8.82 -7.99
CA ARG A 189 -2.23 -7.64 -7.98
C ARG A 189 -3.36 -7.78 -9.00
N SER A 190 -3.03 -8.16 -10.23
CA SER A 190 -3.99 -8.24 -11.33
C SER A 190 -5.03 -9.33 -11.09
N ALA A 191 -4.60 -10.47 -10.55
CA ALA A 191 -5.50 -11.56 -10.19
C ALA A 191 -6.47 -11.16 -9.08
N LEU A 192 -5.99 -10.47 -8.04
CA LEU A 192 -6.85 -10.00 -6.94
C LEU A 192 -7.87 -8.96 -7.40
N LEU A 193 -7.47 -8.02 -8.26
CA LEU A 193 -8.40 -7.04 -8.83
C LEU A 193 -9.45 -7.68 -9.73
N ALA A 194 -9.04 -8.62 -10.59
CA ALA A 194 -9.98 -9.34 -11.44
C ALA A 194 -11.01 -10.11 -10.61
N VAL A 195 -10.57 -10.87 -9.59
CA VAL A 195 -11.49 -11.59 -8.70
C VAL A 195 -12.37 -10.63 -7.89
N GLY A 196 -11.81 -9.53 -7.39
CA GLY A 196 -12.58 -8.50 -6.69
C GLY A 196 -13.72 -7.95 -7.55
N GLU A 197 -13.40 -7.46 -8.74
CA GLU A 197 -14.37 -6.89 -9.69
C GLU A 197 -15.50 -7.89 -10.01
N LEU A 198 -15.14 -9.14 -10.31
CA LEU A 198 -16.10 -10.21 -10.62
C LEU A 198 -17.01 -10.59 -9.44
N GLU A 199 -16.53 -10.41 -8.21
CA GLU A 199 -17.30 -10.64 -6.99
C GLU A 199 -18.07 -9.38 -6.53
N GLY A 200 -18.03 -8.30 -7.32
CA GLY A 200 -18.74 -7.05 -7.03
C GLY A 200 -18.01 -6.17 -6.01
N HIS A 201 -16.70 -6.37 -5.84
CA HIS A 201 -15.81 -5.60 -4.98
C HIS A 201 -14.83 -4.80 -5.84
N ASP A 202 -15.16 -3.53 -6.15
CA ASP A 202 -14.19 -2.57 -6.66
C ASP A 202 -13.26 -2.15 -5.49
N LEU A 203 -12.20 -2.94 -5.30
CA LEU A 203 -11.25 -2.79 -4.21
C LEU A 203 -10.62 -1.39 -4.16
N GLU A 204 -10.35 -0.79 -5.31
CA GLU A 204 -9.74 0.54 -5.40
C GLU A 204 -10.73 1.62 -4.91
N SER A 205 -11.99 1.55 -5.33
CA SER A 205 -13.04 2.46 -4.83
C SER A 205 -13.32 2.29 -3.33
N MET A 206 -13.09 1.10 -2.79
CA MET A 206 -13.25 0.78 -1.37
C MET A 206 -12.02 1.19 -0.53
N GLY A 207 -11.02 1.85 -1.13
CA GLY A 207 -9.84 2.37 -0.45
C GLY A 207 -8.74 1.33 -0.22
N VAL A 208 -8.77 0.19 -0.92
CA VAL A 208 -7.72 -0.83 -0.88
C VAL A 208 -6.63 -0.49 -1.89
N CYS A 209 -5.39 -0.38 -1.43
CA CYS A 209 -4.22 -0.24 -2.30
C CYS A 209 -3.43 -1.55 -2.32
N ILE A 210 -3.45 -2.26 -3.46
CA ILE A 210 -2.66 -3.48 -3.66
C ILE A 210 -1.30 -3.09 -4.25
N VAL A 211 -0.24 -3.32 -3.49
CA VAL A 211 1.12 -2.87 -3.80
C VAL A 211 2.02 -4.07 -4.14
N PRO A 212 2.50 -4.17 -5.39
CA PRO A 212 3.51 -5.14 -5.77
C PRO A 212 4.89 -4.73 -5.24
N CYS A 213 5.52 -5.60 -4.45
CA CYS A 213 6.78 -5.29 -3.75
C CYS A 213 8.03 -5.72 -4.52
N GLY A 214 7.89 -6.39 -5.67
CA GLY A 214 9.03 -6.85 -6.47
C GLY A 214 9.77 -8.03 -5.84
N GLY A 215 9.02 -8.95 -5.25
CA GLY A 215 9.50 -10.19 -4.65
C GLY A 215 9.35 -10.26 -3.14
N LYS A 216 9.30 -11.50 -2.64
CA LYS A 216 9.14 -11.88 -1.23
C LYS A 216 10.03 -11.11 -0.24
N GLN A 217 11.31 -10.93 -0.59
CA GLN A 217 12.34 -10.27 0.23
C GLN A 217 12.13 -8.77 0.44
N ASN A 218 11.12 -8.19 -0.23
CA ASN A 218 10.78 -6.78 -0.14
C ASN A 218 9.47 -6.52 0.60
N LEU A 219 8.74 -7.57 1.01
CA LEU A 219 7.45 -7.45 1.71
C LEU A 219 7.61 -6.89 3.13
N ASP A 220 8.74 -7.16 3.79
CA ASP A 220 8.96 -6.90 5.21
C ASP A 220 8.95 -5.43 5.59
N ARG A 221 9.70 -4.61 4.85
CA ARG A 221 9.87 -3.17 5.13
C ARG A 221 8.55 -2.40 5.01
N PRO A 222 7.80 -2.47 3.89
CA PRO A 222 6.50 -1.82 3.80
C PRO A 222 5.51 -2.38 4.83
N THR A 223 5.55 -3.69 5.12
CA THR A 223 4.68 -4.29 6.15
C THR A 223 4.88 -3.61 7.51
N VAL A 224 6.15 -3.47 7.94
CA VAL A 224 6.45 -2.82 9.23
C VAL A 224 6.05 -1.36 9.21
N VAL A 225 6.41 -0.60 8.17
CA VAL A 225 6.10 0.83 8.07
C VAL A 225 4.60 1.10 8.11
N PHE A 226 3.81 0.43 7.27
CA PHE A 226 2.37 0.66 7.22
C PHE A 226 1.69 0.26 8.53
N ARG A 227 2.10 -0.85 9.14
CA ARG A 227 1.56 -1.28 10.45
C ARG A 227 1.90 -0.31 11.57
N GLU A 228 3.13 0.19 11.65
CA GLU A 228 3.53 1.19 12.66
C GLU A 228 2.81 2.53 12.50
N LEU A 229 2.50 2.89 11.25
CA LEU A 229 1.63 4.03 10.94
C LEU A 229 0.14 3.73 11.14
N GLY A 230 -0.23 2.54 11.60
CA GLY A 230 -1.61 2.12 11.88
C GLY A 230 -2.49 1.95 10.65
N ILE A 231 -1.88 1.69 9.50
CA ILE A 231 -2.56 1.32 8.26
C ILE A 231 -2.82 -0.20 8.29
N PRO A 232 -4.09 -0.64 8.23
CA PRO A 232 -4.43 -2.05 8.06
C PRO A 232 -3.64 -2.62 6.88
N THR A 233 -2.89 -3.69 7.13
CA THR A 233 -1.97 -4.26 6.14
C THR A 233 -2.22 -5.76 6.05
N TYR A 234 -2.40 -6.25 4.83
CA TYR A 234 -2.57 -7.66 4.49
C TYR A 234 -1.40 -8.12 3.61
N VAL A 235 -0.75 -9.25 3.93
CA VAL A 235 0.46 -9.71 3.21
C VAL A 235 0.20 -11.03 2.49
N ILE A 236 0.55 -11.10 1.21
CA ILE A 236 0.37 -12.32 0.39
C ILE A 236 1.72 -12.70 -0.18
N TRP A 237 2.07 -13.98 -0.06
CA TRP A 237 3.28 -14.53 -0.65
C TRP A 237 3.06 -15.96 -1.17
N ASP A 238 3.91 -16.35 -2.10
CA ASP A 238 4.03 -17.70 -2.64
C ASP A 238 4.83 -18.55 -1.67
N ASN A 239 4.40 -19.74 -1.26
CA ASN A 239 5.22 -20.55 -0.34
C ASN A 239 6.45 -21.17 -1.03
N ASP A 240 6.52 -21.19 -2.36
CA ASP A 240 7.64 -21.67 -3.18
C ASP A 240 8.13 -23.09 -2.89
N LYS A 241 7.29 -23.97 -2.28
CA LYS A 241 7.69 -25.33 -1.85
C LYS A 241 8.31 -26.19 -2.94
N ASP A 242 7.96 -25.94 -4.20
CA ASP A 242 8.37 -26.71 -5.37
C ASP A 242 9.35 -25.91 -6.27
N SER A 243 9.97 -24.86 -5.73
CA SER A 243 11.03 -24.09 -6.41
C SER A 243 12.39 -24.74 -6.20
N ASN A 244 13.31 -24.57 -7.17
CA ASN A 244 14.69 -25.04 -7.00
C ASN A 244 15.46 -24.23 -5.94
N ASP A 245 15.02 -22.99 -5.68
CA ASP A 245 15.61 -22.08 -4.70
C ASP A 245 14.75 -21.98 -3.43
N ALA A 246 13.96 -23.02 -3.15
CA ALA A 246 13.01 -23.02 -2.04
C ALA A 246 13.72 -22.88 -0.68
N ARG A 247 13.31 -21.88 0.10
CA ARG A 247 13.88 -21.54 1.40
C ARG A 247 12.79 -21.48 2.46
N PRO A 248 12.60 -22.53 3.28
CA PRO A 248 11.57 -22.52 4.31
C PRO A 248 11.80 -21.42 5.37
N GLU A 249 13.05 -20.98 5.55
CA GLU A 249 13.41 -19.87 6.45
C GLU A 249 12.74 -18.56 6.03
N ASP A 250 12.57 -18.30 4.73
CA ASP A 250 11.91 -17.10 4.23
C ASP A 250 10.41 -17.12 4.61
N ASN A 251 9.78 -18.29 4.54
CA ASN A 251 8.38 -18.47 4.95
C ASN A 251 8.22 -18.28 6.47
N LYS A 252 9.10 -18.87 7.28
CA LYS A 252 9.11 -18.66 8.75
C LYS A 252 9.30 -17.19 9.11
N TYR A 253 10.21 -16.51 8.42
CA TYR A 253 10.43 -15.07 8.60
C TYR A 253 9.15 -14.26 8.31
N LEU A 254 8.46 -14.55 7.21
CA LEU A 254 7.18 -13.89 6.89
C LEU A 254 6.06 -14.22 7.88
N LEU A 255 5.99 -15.47 8.36
CA LEU A 255 5.03 -15.85 9.39
C LEU A 255 5.27 -15.11 10.71
N ARG A 256 6.54 -14.89 11.09
CA ARG A 256 6.91 -14.04 12.24
C ARG A 256 6.59 -12.57 11.99
N LEU A 257 6.84 -12.05 10.78
CA LEU A 257 6.54 -10.67 10.37
C LEU A 257 5.06 -10.35 10.55
N VAL A 258 4.17 -11.22 10.07
CA VAL A 258 2.71 -11.08 10.17
C VAL A 258 2.14 -11.51 11.53
N ARG A 259 3.01 -11.94 12.46
CA ARG A 259 2.66 -12.40 13.80
C ARG A 259 1.65 -13.56 13.77
N SER A 260 1.84 -14.48 12.83
CA SER A 260 1.02 -15.70 12.73
C SER A 260 1.16 -16.56 13.99
N ARG A 261 0.19 -17.44 14.23
CA ARG A 261 0.31 -18.48 15.27
C ARG A 261 1.22 -19.64 14.83
N GLU A 262 1.42 -19.79 13.53
CA GLU A 262 2.13 -20.92 12.91
C GLU A 262 3.55 -20.51 12.48
N GLN A 263 4.30 -19.80 13.33
CA GLN A 263 5.55 -19.09 12.96
C GLN A 263 6.68 -19.99 12.44
N GLU A 264 6.64 -21.28 12.76
CA GLU A 264 7.69 -22.25 12.41
C GLU A 264 7.29 -23.21 11.30
N GLN A 265 6.21 -22.92 10.57
CA GLN A 265 5.80 -23.75 9.44
C GLN A 265 6.69 -23.50 8.21
N ASP A 266 7.24 -24.58 7.63
CA ASP A 266 8.13 -24.50 6.46
C ASP A 266 7.38 -24.05 5.18
N TRP A 267 6.18 -24.59 4.97
CA TRP A 267 5.39 -24.40 3.75
C TRP A 267 3.94 -24.06 4.10
N PRO A 268 3.68 -22.85 4.63
CA PRO A 268 2.33 -22.42 4.96
C PRO A 268 1.45 -22.42 3.71
N VAL A 269 0.19 -22.83 3.87
CA VAL A 269 -0.85 -22.76 2.84
C VAL A 269 -2.14 -22.35 3.51
N GLY A 270 -2.70 -21.21 3.14
CA GLY A 270 -3.94 -20.76 3.75
C GLY A 270 -4.22 -19.28 3.56
N VAL A 271 -5.38 -18.88 4.08
CA VAL A 271 -5.88 -17.51 4.10
C VAL A 271 -6.29 -17.22 5.55
N TRP A 272 -5.69 -16.18 6.12
CA TRP A 272 -5.92 -15.72 7.50
C TRP A 272 -6.39 -14.27 7.51
N ASP A 273 -6.59 -13.68 8.69
CA ASP A 273 -7.14 -12.32 8.82
C ASP A 273 -6.18 -11.23 8.33
N THR A 274 -4.87 -11.48 8.34
CA THR A 274 -3.83 -10.49 8.01
C THR A 274 -2.88 -10.93 6.90
N HIS A 275 -3.02 -12.16 6.40
CA HIS A 275 -2.12 -12.69 5.41
C HIS A 275 -2.66 -13.91 4.67
N ALA A 276 -2.04 -14.25 3.55
CA ALA A 276 -2.22 -15.53 2.87
C ALA A 276 -0.90 -16.07 2.34
N ALA A 277 -0.77 -17.39 2.35
CA ALA A 277 0.36 -18.11 1.75
C ALA A 277 -0.18 -19.02 0.65
N LEU A 278 0.25 -18.79 -0.58
CA LEU A 278 -0.19 -19.54 -1.76
C LEU A 278 0.56 -20.87 -1.86
N ASP A 279 -0.14 -21.91 -2.33
CA ASP A 279 0.45 -23.24 -2.47
C ASP A 279 1.34 -23.33 -3.71
N GLY A 280 2.65 -23.27 -3.51
CA GLY A 280 3.63 -23.07 -4.57
C GLY A 280 3.62 -21.61 -5.00
N ASN A 281 2.85 -21.29 -6.05
CA ASN A 281 2.71 -19.93 -6.56
C ASN A 281 1.30 -19.67 -7.12
N LEU A 282 0.99 -18.41 -7.42
CA LEU A 282 -0.30 -18.02 -8.01
C LEU A 282 -0.71 -18.85 -9.23
N GLU A 283 0.22 -19.08 -10.17
CA GLU A 283 -0.05 -19.86 -11.39
C GLU A 283 -0.51 -21.29 -11.05
N ARG A 284 0.14 -21.94 -10.07
CA ARG A 284 -0.21 -23.29 -9.62
C ARG A 284 -1.55 -23.33 -8.89
N VAL A 285 -1.84 -22.32 -8.08
CA VAL A 285 -3.15 -22.18 -7.43
C VAL A 285 -4.26 -22.08 -8.49
N LEU A 286 -4.06 -21.24 -9.51
CA LEU A 286 -5.01 -21.09 -10.63
C LEU A 286 -5.12 -22.39 -11.45
N GLU A 287 -4.01 -23.02 -11.84
CA GLU A 287 -4.01 -24.30 -12.56
C GLU A 287 -4.77 -25.39 -11.77
N ARG A 288 -4.68 -25.40 -10.44
CA ARG A 288 -5.38 -26.38 -9.60
C ARG A 288 -6.87 -26.08 -9.47
N GLU A 289 -7.25 -24.83 -9.25
CA GLU A 289 -8.62 -24.46 -8.89
C GLU A 289 -9.52 -24.20 -10.12
N ILE A 290 -8.96 -23.69 -11.22
CA ILE A 290 -9.68 -23.48 -12.48
C ILE A 290 -9.60 -24.72 -13.40
N SER A 291 -8.64 -25.62 -13.15
CA SER A 291 -8.15 -26.72 -14.00
C SER A 291 -7.06 -26.33 -14.98
N LYS A 292 -6.07 -27.22 -15.05
CA LYS A 292 -4.81 -27.05 -15.77
C LYS A 292 -5.00 -27.03 -17.27
N GLU A 293 -5.96 -27.79 -17.77
CA GLU A 293 -6.31 -27.91 -19.18
C GLU A 293 -6.90 -26.59 -19.68
N VAL A 294 -7.88 -26.05 -18.95
CA VAL A 294 -8.52 -24.76 -19.28
C VAL A 294 -7.55 -23.61 -19.14
N PHE A 295 -6.79 -23.55 -18.05
CA PHE A 295 -5.79 -22.50 -17.85
C PHE A 295 -4.75 -22.49 -18.99
N LYS A 296 -4.26 -23.67 -19.41
CA LYS A 296 -3.30 -23.77 -20.53
C LYS A 296 -3.93 -23.43 -21.88
N ALA A 297 -5.18 -23.82 -22.11
CA ALA A 297 -5.90 -23.49 -23.34
C ALA A 297 -6.07 -21.97 -23.47
N LEU A 298 -6.65 -21.33 -22.45
CA LEU A 298 -6.83 -19.88 -22.40
C LEU A 298 -5.49 -19.14 -22.52
N LEU A 299 -4.44 -19.59 -21.83
CA LEU A 299 -3.11 -19.00 -21.97
C LEU A 299 -2.58 -19.12 -23.40
N SER A 300 -2.71 -20.28 -24.04
CA SER A 300 -2.29 -20.50 -25.43
C SER A 300 -3.04 -19.61 -26.40
N ASP A 301 -4.34 -19.41 -26.19
CA ASP A 301 -5.18 -18.57 -27.04
C ASP A 301 -4.77 -17.10 -26.91
N ARG A 302 -4.58 -16.60 -25.68
CA ARG A 302 -4.07 -15.25 -25.42
C ARG A 302 -2.65 -15.05 -25.96
N GLN A 303 -1.79 -16.07 -25.90
CA GLN A 303 -0.45 -16.00 -26.51
C GLN A 303 -0.51 -15.76 -28.02
N LYS A 304 -1.42 -16.44 -28.73
CA LYS A 304 -1.62 -16.28 -30.18
C LYS A 304 -2.22 -14.92 -30.50
N GLU A 305 -3.24 -14.51 -29.76
CA GLU A 305 -3.93 -13.24 -29.93
C GLU A 305 -3.00 -12.04 -29.76
N PHE A 306 -2.16 -12.04 -28.73
CA PHE A 306 -1.27 -10.92 -28.41
C PHE A 306 0.18 -11.09 -28.89
N GLY A 307 0.49 -12.16 -29.62
CA GLY A 307 1.83 -12.42 -30.15
C GLY A 307 2.92 -12.56 -29.07
N MET A 308 2.59 -13.07 -27.88
CA MET A 308 3.51 -13.11 -26.74
C MET A 308 4.17 -14.48 -26.52
N LYS A 309 5.44 -14.45 -26.11
CA LYS A 309 6.14 -15.67 -25.66
C LYS A 309 5.56 -16.16 -24.34
N LYS A 310 5.55 -17.48 -24.13
CA LYS A 310 4.95 -18.15 -22.95
C LYS A 310 5.38 -17.56 -21.61
N LYS A 311 6.68 -17.32 -21.42
CA LYS A 311 7.22 -16.77 -20.16
C LYS A 311 6.77 -15.33 -19.90
N GLN A 312 6.60 -14.54 -20.96
CA GLN A 312 6.12 -13.15 -20.86
C GLN A 312 4.61 -13.14 -20.62
N ALA A 313 3.85 -13.98 -21.33
CA ALA A 313 2.41 -14.06 -21.20
C ALA A 313 1.96 -14.49 -19.80
N ARG A 314 2.64 -15.48 -19.22
CA ARG A 314 2.35 -15.96 -17.85
C ARG A 314 2.49 -14.90 -16.77
N LYS A 315 3.46 -14.01 -16.95
CA LYS A 315 3.75 -12.93 -16.00
C LYS A 315 3.05 -11.62 -16.38
N ASN A 316 2.23 -11.62 -17.42
CA ASN A 316 1.57 -10.40 -17.88
C ASN A 316 0.25 -10.21 -17.10
N PRO A 317 0.14 -9.11 -16.31
CA PRO A 317 -1.08 -8.66 -15.63
C PRO A 317 -2.38 -8.84 -16.41
N PHE A 318 -2.41 -8.32 -17.62
CA PHE A 318 -3.60 -8.28 -18.47
C PHE A 318 -4.01 -9.68 -18.92
N ILE A 319 -3.04 -10.50 -19.33
CA ILE A 319 -3.30 -11.88 -19.75
C ILE A 319 -3.84 -12.68 -18.55
N LEU A 320 -3.22 -12.57 -17.39
CA LEU A 320 -3.68 -13.29 -16.20
C LEU A 320 -5.09 -12.88 -15.78
N GLY A 321 -5.38 -11.57 -15.77
CA GLY A 321 -6.74 -11.06 -15.49
C GLY A 321 -7.78 -11.56 -16.49
N SER A 322 -7.46 -11.55 -17.79
CA SER A 322 -8.38 -12.07 -18.82
C SER A 322 -8.68 -13.56 -18.65
N ILE A 323 -7.65 -14.39 -18.36
CA ILE A 323 -7.82 -15.83 -18.13
C ILE A 323 -8.75 -16.08 -16.93
N ILE A 324 -8.61 -15.30 -15.85
CA ILE A 324 -9.47 -15.41 -14.67
C ILE A 324 -10.92 -15.03 -15.00
N ASN A 325 -11.11 -13.94 -15.76
CA ASN A 325 -12.44 -13.52 -16.20
C ASN A 325 -13.16 -14.59 -17.03
N ASP A 326 -12.48 -15.17 -18.02
CA ASP A 326 -13.06 -16.21 -18.88
C ASP A 326 -13.37 -17.48 -18.09
N ALA A 327 -12.42 -17.92 -17.25
CA ALA A 327 -12.61 -19.08 -16.40
C ALA A 327 -13.83 -18.94 -15.48
N MET A 328 -14.02 -17.77 -14.88
CA MET A 328 -15.17 -17.50 -14.01
C MET A 328 -16.48 -17.39 -14.79
N ALA A 329 -16.46 -16.90 -16.03
CA ALA A 329 -17.63 -16.91 -16.92
C ALA A 329 -18.09 -18.35 -17.25
N GLU A 330 -17.15 -19.30 -17.31
CA GLU A 330 -17.42 -20.75 -17.42
C GLU A 330 -17.76 -21.42 -16.07
N GLY A 331 -17.94 -20.64 -15.00
CA GLY A 331 -18.29 -21.14 -13.67
C GLY A 331 -17.13 -21.72 -12.86
N ARG A 332 -15.88 -21.60 -13.35
CA ARG A 332 -14.67 -22.08 -12.66
C ARG A 332 -14.04 -20.94 -11.85
N ARG A 333 -13.91 -21.10 -10.54
CA ARG A 333 -13.47 -20.02 -9.64
C ARG A 333 -12.26 -20.44 -8.82
N SER A 334 -11.37 -19.48 -8.53
CA SER A 334 -10.32 -19.69 -7.53
C SER A 334 -10.87 -19.40 -6.14
N ARG A 335 -11.20 -20.47 -5.40
CA ARG A 335 -11.62 -20.38 -4.00
C ARG A 335 -10.59 -19.65 -3.14
N THR A 336 -9.30 -19.86 -3.39
CA THR A 336 -8.23 -19.21 -2.63
C THR A 336 -8.26 -17.69 -2.82
N LEU A 337 -8.30 -17.20 -4.06
CA LEU A 337 -8.36 -15.76 -4.33
C LEU A 337 -9.66 -15.14 -3.82
N SER A 338 -10.81 -15.80 -3.97
CA SER A 338 -12.08 -15.35 -3.39
C SER A 338 -11.97 -15.19 -1.87
N CYS A 339 -11.38 -16.17 -1.17
CA CYS A 339 -11.18 -16.07 0.27
C CYS A 339 -10.26 -14.91 0.66
N ILE A 340 -9.21 -14.65 -0.12
CA ILE A 340 -8.30 -13.52 0.10
C ILE A 340 -9.03 -12.19 -0.07
N VAL A 341 -9.76 -12.01 -1.18
CA VAL A 341 -10.55 -10.80 -1.44
C VAL A 341 -11.51 -10.55 -0.28
N ASN A 342 -12.24 -11.57 0.17
CA ASN A 342 -13.15 -11.47 1.31
C ASN A 342 -12.43 -11.16 2.64
N ALA A 343 -11.20 -11.66 2.85
CA ALA A 343 -10.39 -11.30 4.02
C ALA A 343 -9.96 -9.82 3.97
N VAL A 344 -9.51 -9.34 2.81
CA VAL A 344 -9.15 -7.95 2.58
C VAL A 344 -10.33 -7.01 2.79
N VAL A 345 -11.50 -7.33 2.22
CA VAL A 345 -12.73 -6.54 2.38
C VAL A 345 -13.13 -6.41 3.85
N ARG A 346 -12.92 -7.46 4.66
CA ARG A 346 -13.20 -7.41 6.11
C ARG A 346 -12.27 -6.49 6.90
N LEU A 347 -11.09 -6.15 6.37
CA LEU A 347 -10.17 -5.19 6.99
C LEU A 347 -10.56 -3.74 6.77
N ILE A 348 -11.45 -3.46 5.81
CA ILE A 348 -11.84 -2.10 5.45
C ILE A 348 -12.59 -1.49 6.63
N PRO A 349 -12.14 -0.33 7.14
CA PRO A 349 -12.83 0.36 8.23
C PRO A 349 -14.25 0.71 7.79
N ARG A 350 -15.26 0.12 8.43
CA ARG A 350 -16.66 0.46 8.15
C ARG A 350 -16.91 1.93 8.47
N THR A 351 -17.55 2.64 7.54
CA THR A 351 -18.02 3.99 7.81
C THR A 351 -19.36 3.95 8.56
N GLU A 352 -19.59 4.91 9.46
CA GLU A 352 -20.83 4.99 10.28
C GLU A 352 -22.12 4.96 9.43
N THR A 353 -22.07 5.41 8.18
CA THR A 353 -23.18 5.37 7.23
C THR A 353 -23.67 3.97 6.84
N GLU A 354 -22.83 2.92 6.95
CA GLU A 354 -23.26 1.53 6.70
C GLU A 354 -23.99 0.91 7.91
N ALA A 355 -23.70 1.40 9.11
CA ALA A 355 -24.41 0.98 10.33
C ALA A 355 -25.87 1.48 10.34
N GLU A 356 -26.14 2.65 9.78
CA GLU A 356 -27.50 3.20 9.69
C GLU A 356 -28.36 2.46 8.65
N SER A 357 -27.79 2.05 7.51
CA SER A 357 -28.52 1.34 6.45
C SER A 357 -28.83 -0.13 6.77
N SER A 358 -28.07 -0.76 7.66
CA SER A 358 -28.32 -2.12 8.15
C SER A 358 -29.40 -2.18 9.25
N ASN A 359 -29.59 -1.11 10.01
CA ASN A 359 -30.69 -0.99 10.98
C ASN A 359 -32.03 -0.56 10.37
N GLY A 360 -32.05 -0.06 9.13
CA GLY A 360 -33.27 0.38 8.44
C GLY A 360 -34.08 -0.71 7.73
N ARG A 361 -33.64 -1.97 7.74
CA ARG A 361 -34.33 -3.10 7.06
C ARG A 361 -35.06 -4.07 8.00
N SER A 362 -35.14 -3.77 9.30
CA SER A 362 -35.83 -4.63 10.29
C SER A 362 -37.13 -4.02 10.85
N SER A 363 -37.75 -3.10 10.13
CA SER A 363 -39.03 -2.52 10.51
C SER A 363 -39.85 -2.07 9.29
N THR A 364 -40.45 -3.04 8.61
CA THR A 364 -41.75 -2.93 7.92
C THR A 364 -42.31 -4.32 7.71
#